data_AF-A0AAJ1WVV3-F1
#
_entry.id   AF-A0AAJ1WVV3-F1
#
_cell.length_a   1.000
_cell.length_b   1.000
_cell.length_c   1.000
_cell.angle_alpha   90.00
_cell.angle_beta   90.00
_cell.angle_gamma   90.00
#
_symmetry.space_group_name_H-M   'P 1'
#
loop_
_entity.id
_entity.type
_entity.pdbx_description
1 polymer ?
#
loop_
_entity_poly.entity_id
_entity_poly.type
_entity_poly.pdbx_seq_one_letter_code
_entity_poly.pdbx_strand_id
1 'polypeptide(L)'
;MPGTGCRRRSPRRARDPVRKPGARGPRRGSDWDLCILLNDDIPPGNYTPGFLWAAVRDFGASIQVVPMRRSVFEGTRRDVNALAYDAAQDGLVLYDKALESAP
;
A
#
# COMPACT_ATOMS: atom_id res chain seq x y z
N MET A 1 3.39 10.39 14.65
CA MET A 1 3.87 10.15 13.27
C MET A 1 3.56 8.71 12.83
N PRO A 2 2.37 8.38 12.29
CA PRO A 2 2.17 7.00 11.79
C PRO A 2 1.61 6.91 10.38
N GLY A 3 2.09 5.90 9.66
CA GLY A 3 1.55 5.41 8.41
C GLY A 3 2.02 3.99 8.08
N THR A 4 1.08 3.04 8.09
CA THR A 4 1.28 1.59 7.95
C THR A 4 1.31 1.15 6.48
N GLY A 5 2.47 0.92 5.87
CA GLY A 5 2.61 0.47 4.48
C GLY A 5 2.10 -0.97 4.23
N CYS A 6 1.19 -1.12 3.28
CA CYS A 6 0.55 -2.34 2.82
C CYS A 6 0.85 -2.55 1.33
N ARG A 7 1.35 -3.74 0.96
CA ARG A 7 1.74 -4.09 -0.42
C ARG A 7 0.55 -4.42 -1.30
N ARG A 8 0.59 -4.09 -2.59
CA ARG A 8 0.26 -5.05 -3.66
C ARG A 8 1.04 -4.72 -4.94
N ARG A 9 1.15 -5.70 -5.84
CA ARG A 9 1.44 -5.49 -7.26
C ARG A 9 0.10 -5.20 -7.95
N SER A 10 -0.12 -3.99 -8.44
CA SER A 10 -1.23 -3.78 -9.38
C SER A 10 -0.87 -4.38 -10.75
N PRO A 11 -1.65 -5.32 -11.31
CA PRO A 11 -1.63 -5.54 -12.74
C PRO A 11 -2.41 -4.38 -13.35
N ARG A 12 -1.71 -3.33 -13.80
CA ARG A 12 -2.36 -2.33 -14.65
C ARG A 12 -3.02 -3.08 -15.80
N ARG A 13 -4.35 -2.92 -15.91
CA ARG A 13 -5.24 -3.40 -16.97
C ARG A 13 -4.49 -3.75 -18.26
N ALA A 14 -4.21 -5.04 -18.44
CA ALA A 14 -3.93 -5.59 -19.75
C ALA A 14 -5.17 -6.37 -20.16
N ARG A 15 -5.92 -5.82 -21.12
CA ARG A 15 -6.64 -6.69 -22.06
C ARG A 15 -5.56 -7.45 -22.81
N ASP A 16 -5.21 -8.64 -22.34
CA ASP A 16 -4.50 -9.63 -23.14
C ASP A 16 -4.74 -11.02 -22.56
N PRO A 17 -5.26 -11.98 -23.35
CA PRO A 17 -5.62 -13.29 -22.84
C PRO A 17 -4.38 -14.18 -22.71
N VAL A 18 -4.30 -14.88 -21.58
CA VAL A 18 -3.45 -16.06 -21.33
C VAL A 18 -1.95 -15.81 -21.20
N ARG A 19 -1.44 -15.81 -19.95
CA ARG A 19 -0.14 -16.47 -19.68
C ARG A 19 0.06 -16.95 -18.24
N LYS A 20 0.56 -18.19 -18.15
CA LYS A 20 0.84 -19.01 -16.96
C LYS A 20 1.74 -18.30 -15.91
N PRO A 21 1.63 -18.67 -14.62
CA PRO A 21 2.51 -18.15 -13.58
C PRO A 21 3.87 -18.86 -13.64
N GLY A 22 4.90 -18.16 -14.11
CA GLY A 22 6.28 -18.64 -14.11
C GLY A 22 7.21 -17.69 -13.36
N ALA A 23 7.92 -18.22 -12.37
CA ALA A 23 9.17 -17.71 -11.76
C ALA A 23 9.26 -16.20 -11.48
N ARG A 24 8.88 -15.78 -10.27
CA ARG A 24 8.88 -14.38 -9.82
C ARG A 24 10.27 -13.92 -9.32
N GLY A 25 11.21 -13.72 -10.23
CA GLY A 25 12.36 -12.83 -9.99
C GLY A 25 11.93 -11.35 -10.04
N PRO A 26 12.53 -10.44 -9.26
CA PRO A 26 12.18 -9.02 -9.28
C PRO A 26 12.63 -8.39 -10.60
N ARG A 27 11.66 -8.11 -11.47
CA ARG A 27 11.86 -7.34 -12.70
C ARG A 27 12.13 -5.88 -12.30
N ARG A 28 13.28 -5.33 -12.72
CA ARG A 28 13.61 -3.90 -12.57
C ARG A 28 12.50 -3.10 -13.26
N GLY A 29 11.70 -2.37 -12.49
CA GLY A 29 10.52 -1.63 -12.98
C GLY A 29 9.16 -2.14 -12.48
N SER A 30 9.10 -3.00 -11.46
CA SER A 30 7.82 -3.29 -10.78
C SER A 30 7.31 -2.02 -10.10
N ASP A 31 6.13 -1.54 -10.50
CA ASP A 31 5.36 -0.55 -9.75
C ASP A 31 4.98 -1.16 -8.39
N TRP A 32 5.34 -0.49 -7.30
CA TRP A 32 5.01 -0.88 -5.93
C TRP A 32 3.90 0.00 -5.40
N ASP A 33 2.78 -0.59 -4.99
CA ASP A 33 1.73 0.13 -4.30
C ASP A 33 1.94 -0.01 -2.78
N LEU A 34 2.08 1.13 -2.10
CA LEU A 34 2.20 1.25 -0.65
C LEU A 34 0.97 1.96 -0.09
N CYS A 35 0.01 1.21 0.42
CA CYS A 35 -1.12 1.78 1.17
C CYS A 35 -0.67 2.04 2.60
N ILE A 36 -0.71 3.28 3.08
CA ILE A 36 -0.14 3.71 4.35
C ILE A 36 -1.27 3.98 5.36
N LEU A 37 -1.52 3.09 6.33
CA LEU A 37 -2.56 3.30 7.35
C LEU A 37 -2.11 4.29 8.43
N LEU A 38 -2.65 5.48 8.37
CA LEU A 38 -2.46 6.55 9.32
C LEU A 38 -3.43 6.39 10.49
N ASN A 39 -3.01 6.70 11.71
CA ASN A 39 -3.96 6.86 12.82
C ASN A 39 -4.94 8.01 12.52
N ASP A 40 -6.13 7.93 13.10
CA ASP A 40 -7.20 8.92 12.86
C ASP A 40 -6.93 10.27 13.53
N ASP A 41 -6.10 10.29 14.58
CA ASP A 41 -5.76 11.46 15.39
C ASP A 41 -4.71 12.37 14.75
N ILE A 42 -4.03 11.95 13.67
CA ILE A 42 -3.04 12.83 13.03
C ILE A 42 -3.77 14.02 12.39
N PRO A 43 -3.32 15.25 12.65
CA PRO A 43 -3.89 16.43 12.02
C PRO A 43 -3.94 16.34 10.48
N PRO A 44 -5.00 16.88 9.83
CA PRO A 44 -5.02 17.09 8.38
C PRO A 44 -3.81 17.89 7.92
N GLY A 45 -3.32 17.60 6.71
CA GLY A 45 -2.12 18.26 6.15
C GLY A 45 -0.79 17.57 6.50
N ASN A 46 -0.79 16.65 7.48
CA ASN A 46 0.35 15.76 7.72
C ASN A 46 0.24 14.50 6.86
N TYR A 47 1.38 13.98 6.39
CA TYR A 47 1.45 12.78 5.53
C TYR A 47 0.56 12.83 4.29
N THR A 48 0.51 13.99 3.66
CA THR A 48 -0.14 14.11 2.36
C THR A 48 0.58 13.23 1.34
N PRO A 49 -0.10 12.80 0.26
CA PRO A 49 0.54 12.03 -0.81
C PRO A 49 1.82 12.68 -1.34
N GLY A 50 1.84 14.02 -1.50
CA GLY A 50 3.04 14.75 -1.94
C GLY A 50 4.19 14.68 -0.94
N PHE A 51 3.90 14.80 0.37
CA PHE A 51 4.90 14.64 1.42
C PHE A 51 5.50 13.23 1.41
N LEU A 52 4.65 12.21 1.33
CA LEU A 52 5.09 10.81 1.32
C LEU A 52 5.83 10.44 0.03
N TRP A 53 5.41 10.99 -1.11
CA TRP A 53 6.10 10.78 -2.38
C TRP A 53 7.53 11.33 -2.33
N ALA A 54 7.74 12.51 -1.74
CA ALA A 54 9.07 13.07 -1.56
C ALA A 54 10.01 12.16 -0.73
N ALA A 55 9.47 11.39 0.20
CA ALA A 55 10.24 10.44 1.00
C ALA A 55 10.64 9.17 0.23
N VAL A 56 9.86 8.76 -0.79
CA VAL A 56 10.08 7.49 -1.50
C VAL A 56 10.68 7.65 -2.90
N ARG A 57 10.68 8.85 -3.47
CA ARG A 57 11.10 9.09 -4.87
C ARG A 57 12.54 8.65 -5.18
N ASP A 58 13.43 8.68 -4.18
CA ASP A 58 14.86 8.41 -4.36
C ASP A 58 15.22 6.92 -4.20
N PHE A 59 14.23 6.05 -3.96
CA PHE A 59 14.45 4.60 -3.81
C PHE A 59 14.77 3.87 -5.12
N GLY A 60 14.78 4.57 -6.27
CA GLY A 60 15.08 3.97 -7.57
C GLY A 60 14.04 2.95 -8.06
N ALA A 61 12.85 2.94 -7.44
CA ALA A 61 11.72 2.11 -7.82
C ALA A 61 10.49 2.99 -8.03
N SER A 62 9.61 2.58 -8.96
CA SER A 62 8.31 3.20 -9.13
C SER A 62 7.42 2.81 -7.95
N ILE A 63 7.14 3.75 -7.06
CA ILE A 63 6.36 3.53 -5.84
C ILE A 63 5.16 4.48 -5.83
N GLN A 64 3.96 3.91 -5.83
CA GLN A 64 2.71 4.64 -5.60
C GLN A 64 2.37 4.58 -4.11
N VAL A 65 2.31 5.73 -3.46
CA VAL A 65 1.98 5.83 -2.03
C VAL A 65 0.56 6.32 -1.85
N VAL A 66 -0.24 5.60 -1.08
CA VAL A 66 -1.65 5.91 -0.81
C VAL A 66 -1.87 5.98 0.71
N PRO A 67 -1.79 7.16 1.33
CA PRO A 67 -2.18 7.31 2.74
C PRO A 67 -3.67 7.08 2.92
N MET A 68 -4.04 6.35 3.96
CA MET A 68 -5.42 6.05 4.33
C MET A 68 -5.57 6.11 5.84
N ARG A 69 -6.67 6.71 6.33
CA ARG A 69 -7.00 6.69 7.77
C ARG A 69 -7.38 5.29 8.22
N ARG A 70 -7.01 4.91 9.44
CA ARG A 70 -7.32 3.58 10.00
C ARG A 70 -8.83 3.35 10.06
N SER A 71 -9.60 4.33 10.52
CA SER A 71 -11.07 4.24 10.51
C SER A 71 -11.65 4.01 9.11
N VAL A 72 -11.11 4.67 8.09
CA VAL A 72 -11.52 4.51 6.68
C VAL A 72 -11.18 3.11 6.19
N PHE A 73 -9.97 2.62 6.48
CA PHE A 73 -9.58 1.26 6.14
C PHE A 73 -10.53 0.23 6.78
N GLU A 74 -10.74 0.31 8.10
CA GLU A 74 -11.61 -0.64 8.80
C GLU A 74 -13.07 -0.57 8.32
N GLY A 75 -13.56 0.63 8.00
CA GLY A 75 -14.90 0.81 7.46
C GLY A 75 -15.09 0.27 6.04
N THR A 76 -14.02 0.22 5.24
CA THR A 76 -14.10 -0.14 3.81
C THR A 76 -13.39 -1.42 3.43
N ARG A 77 -12.68 -2.10 4.36
CA ARG A 77 -11.95 -3.35 4.07
C ARG A 77 -12.81 -4.54 3.64
N ARG A 78 -14.14 -4.41 3.74
CA ARG A 78 -15.12 -5.41 3.29
C ARG A 78 -15.86 -4.98 2.02
N ASP A 79 -15.63 -3.74 1.55
CA ASP A 79 -16.21 -3.24 0.31
C ASP A 79 -15.33 -3.66 -0.87
N VAL A 80 -15.83 -4.59 -1.68
CA VAL A 80 -15.13 -5.17 -2.85
C VAL A 80 -14.64 -4.15 -3.87
N ASN A 81 -15.18 -2.92 -3.85
CA ASN A 81 -14.76 -1.85 -4.75
C ASN A 81 -13.74 -0.89 -4.13
N ALA A 82 -13.36 -1.09 -2.87
CA ALA A 82 -12.44 -0.23 -2.14
C ALA A 82 -11.01 -0.78 -2.16
N LEU A 83 -10.01 0.11 -2.23
CA LEU A 83 -8.60 -0.25 -2.08
C LEU A 83 -8.33 -0.99 -0.75
N ALA A 84 -9.06 -0.65 0.30
CA ALA A 84 -8.95 -1.31 1.60
C ALA A 84 -9.29 -2.81 1.53
N TYR A 85 -10.22 -3.21 0.67
CA TYR A 85 -10.56 -4.62 0.46
C TYR A 85 -9.42 -5.38 -0.22
N ASP A 86 -8.88 -4.83 -1.32
CA ASP A 86 -7.73 -5.42 -2.00
C ASP A 86 -6.51 -5.54 -1.06
N ALA A 87 -6.26 -4.48 -0.29
CA ALA A 87 -5.20 -4.44 0.72
C ALA A 87 -5.42 -5.45 1.85
N ALA A 88 -6.66 -5.69 2.28
CA ALA A 88 -6.96 -6.65 3.34
C ALA A 88 -6.90 -8.12 2.87
N GLN A 89 -7.26 -8.39 1.61
CA GLN A 89 -7.28 -9.75 1.06
C GLN A 89 -5.91 -10.21 0.58
N ASP A 90 -5.22 -9.35 -0.15
CA ASP A 90 -4.01 -9.72 -0.87
C ASP A 90 -2.76 -8.97 -0.42
N GLY A 91 -2.93 -8.06 0.54
CA GLY A 91 -1.85 -7.20 0.98
C GLY A 91 -0.82 -7.94 1.81
N LEU A 92 0.44 -7.55 1.65
CA LEU A 92 1.49 -7.95 2.59
C LEU A 92 1.74 -6.80 3.55
N VAL A 93 1.66 -7.09 4.85
CA VAL A 93 2.06 -6.16 5.91
C VAL A 93 3.58 -6.04 5.88
N LEU A 94 4.07 -4.83 5.62
CA LEU A 94 5.51 -4.53 5.62
C LEU A 94 6.04 -4.17 6.99
N TYR A 95 5.21 -3.47 7.75
CA TYR A 95 5.56 -2.93 9.05
C TYR A 95 4.28 -2.74 9.85
N ASP A 96 4.31 -3.16 11.12
CA ASP A 96 3.24 -2.94 12.07
C ASP A 96 3.84 -2.62 13.44
N LYS A 97 3.50 -1.43 13.95
CA LYS A 97 3.93 -1.01 15.28
C LYS A 97 3.37 -1.89 16.40
N ALA A 98 2.17 -2.44 16.21
CA ALA A 98 1.57 -3.32 17.22
C ALA A 98 2.40 -4.59 17.43
N LEU A 99 3.02 -5.10 16.35
CA LEU A 99 3.91 -6.26 16.41
C LEU A 99 5.29 -5.94 16.98
N GLU A 100 5.74 -4.69 16.86
CA GLU A 100 6.98 -4.21 17.47
C GLU A 100 6.85 -3.99 19.00
N SER A 101 5.62 -3.96 19.51
CA SER A 101 5.29 -3.75 20.94
C SER A 101 4.99 -5.05 21.70
N ALA A 102 5.10 -6.21 21.03
CA ALA A 102 4.99 -7.51 21.68
C ALA A 102 6.32 -7.81 22.43
N PRO A 103 6.26 -8.20 23.72
CA PRO A 103 7.45 -8.51 24.52
C PRO A 103 8.22 -9.72 24.02
#